data_AF-A0A496TXS6-F1
#
_entry.id   AF-A0A496TXS6-F1
#
_cell.length_a   1.000
_cell.length_b   1.000
_cell.length_c   1.000
_cell.angle_alpha   90.00
_cell.angle_beta   90.00
_cell.angle_gamma   90.00
#
_symmetry.space_group_name_H-M   'P 1'
#
loop_
_entity.id
_entity.type
_entity.pdbx_description
1 polymer ?
#
loop_
_entity_poly.entity_id
_entity_poly.type
_entity_poly.pdbx_seq_one_letter_code
_entity_poly.pdbx_strand_id
1 'polypeptide(L)'
;MPPPTWIRAEGQFVALELQLKNFNVLNKPFNWLAKLDSAYLAYEELVGERPYGGKMITILEVLQYPGGWAVAGNPIKWFSPYIAPALQQVNQGDWLFGILHELGHDFDLDYKWVWEAELFANFKMVYVAEQVKAKVFQRKRWYDYTKLDGETLDDYYRWQAEQTDEVNSVTDWLYHNDPATHKFLLLKNMIGWEPFKQTFRTYQALPNWQVPSIPQGKLNLFVHYLEKYSGQQLMERFRKWGFPVARIPSGIEISQSRRTPQQFELERTYSNPFNPIVTVCYRLPVRGLVHLKIIDILGETALVLVNSVQKAGEYKVKFGSFQLANGIYFCSLRVINNATGRKFSQIHKMVLLK
;
A
#
# COMPACT_ATOMS: atom_id res chain seq x y z
N MET A 1 -14.19 8.65 -35.48
CA MET A 1 -14.21 9.85 -34.60
C MET A 1 -12.81 10.44 -34.60
N PRO A 2 -12.65 11.77 -34.58
CA PRO A 2 -11.34 12.37 -34.38
C PRO A 2 -10.71 11.87 -33.06
N PRO A 3 -9.38 11.77 -32.99
CA PRO A 3 -8.72 11.37 -31.77
C PRO A 3 -9.08 12.35 -30.64
N PRO A 4 -9.21 11.86 -29.40
CA PRO A 4 -9.52 12.73 -28.26
C PRO A 4 -8.43 13.79 -28.10
N THR A 5 -8.85 15.04 -27.86
CA THR A 5 -7.96 16.13 -27.48
C THR A 5 -7.65 16.02 -26.01
N TRP A 6 -6.37 16.07 -25.65
CA TRP A 6 -5.89 15.95 -24.27
C TRP A 6 -5.37 17.29 -23.77
N ILE A 7 -5.47 17.49 -22.46
CA ILE A 7 -4.90 18.64 -21.77
C ILE A 7 -4.18 18.16 -20.51
N ARG A 8 -3.04 18.79 -20.24
CA ARG A 8 -2.28 18.62 -19.02
C ARG A 8 -2.28 19.93 -18.25
N ALA A 9 -2.71 19.89 -16.99
CA ALA A 9 -2.69 21.02 -16.08
C ALA A 9 -1.93 20.61 -14.82
N GLU A 10 -0.95 21.41 -14.42
CA GLU A 10 -0.04 21.10 -13.33
C GLU A 10 -0.27 22.03 -12.15
N GLY A 11 -0.35 21.45 -10.96
CA GLY A 11 -0.11 22.14 -9.69
C GLY A 11 1.37 22.07 -9.30
N GLN A 12 1.64 22.18 -8.01
CA GLN A 12 3.00 22.07 -7.48
C GLN A 12 3.47 20.61 -7.34
N PHE A 13 2.58 19.72 -6.91
CA PHE A 13 2.88 18.31 -6.61
C PHE A 13 1.97 17.33 -7.35
N VAL A 14 0.79 17.77 -7.78
CA VAL A 14 -0.18 16.96 -8.51
C VAL A 14 -0.47 17.57 -9.89
N ALA A 15 -0.60 16.74 -10.92
CA ALA A 15 -1.06 17.13 -12.24
C ALA A 15 -2.29 16.35 -12.68
N LEU A 16 -3.11 16.97 -13.52
CA LEU A 16 -4.22 16.34 -14.23
C LEU A 16 -3.85 16.18 -15.69
N GLU A 17 -4.04 14.98 -16.23
CA GLU A 17 -3.91 14.69 -17.65
C GLU A 17 -5.19 14.02 -18.14
N LEU A 18 -6.10 14.83 -18.69
CA LEU A 18 -7.48 14.44 -18.98
C LEU A 18 -7.82 14.73 -20.44
N GLN A 19 -8.87 14.07 -20.95
CA GLN A 19 -9.51 14.54 -22.17
C GLN A 19 -10.06 15.95 -21.95
N LEU A 20 -9.87 16.85 -22.92
CA LEU A 20 -10.29 18.25 -22.84
C LEU A 20 -11.78 18.39 -22.49
N LYS A 21 -12.64 17.51 -23.01
CA LYS A 21 -14.08 17.48 -22.70
C LYS A 21 -14.37 17.26 -21.21
N ASN A 22 -13.57 16.43 -20.55
CA ASN A 22 -13.73 16.12 -19.12
C ASN A 22 -13.09 17.23 -18.28
N PHE A 23 -11.91 17.71 -18.68
CA PHE A 23 -11.27 18.84 -18.02
C PHE A 23 -12.17 20.09 -17.98
N ASN A 24 -12.87 20.38 -19.08
CA ASN A 24 -13.81 21.51 -19.19
C ASN A 24 -15.06 21.38 -18.32
N VAL A 25 -15.29 20.25 -17.63
CA VAL A 25 -16.35 20.13 -16.63
C VAL A 25 -16.02 20.96 -15.39
N LEU A 26 -14.73 21.15 -15.05
CA LEU A 26 -14.31 21.92 -13.89
C LEU A 26 -14.52 23.42 -14.12
N ASN A 27 -15.28 24.06 -13.21
CA ASN A 27 -15.47 25.51 -13.23
C ASN A 27 -14.19 26.26 -12.83
N LYS A 28 -13.38 25.68 -11.93
CA LYS A 28 -12.16 26.28 -11.38
C LYS A 28 -11.05 25.23 -11.26
N PRO A 29 -10.46 24.76 -12.37
CA PRO A 29 -9.53 23.62 -12.36
C PRO A 29 -8.29 23.86 -11.49
N PHE A 30 -7.70 25.05 -11.53
CA PHE A 30 -6.53 25.38 -10.71
C PHE A 30 -6.83 25.48 -9.22
N ASN A 31 -8.06 25.82 -8.82
CA ASN A 31 -8.46 25.76 -7.40
C ASN A 31 -8.52 24.32 -6.92
N TRP A 32 -8.95 23.39 -7.78
CA TRP A 32 -8.98 21.97 -7.42
C TRP A 32 -7.57 21.36 -7.39
N LEU A 33 -6.68 21.72 -8.34
CA LEU A 33 -5.26 21.37 -8.27
C LEU A 33 -4.61 21.85 -6.97
N ALA A 34 -4.85 23.09 -6.55
CA ALA A 34 -4.32 23.61 -5.30
C ALA A 34 -4.83 22.84 -4.06
N LYS A 35 -6.09 22.36 -4.09
CA LYS A 35 -6.62 21.44 -3.06
C LYS A 35 -5.85 20.13 -3.05
N LEU A 36 -5.60 19.52 -4.21
CA LEU A 36 -4.82 18.27 -4.31
C LEU A 36 -3.37 18.45 -3.83
N ASP A 37 -2.75 19.60 -4.12
CA ASP A 37 -1.42 19.94 -3.58
C ASP A 37 -1.44 20.05 -2.05
N SER A 38 -2.51 20.63 -1.49
CA SER A 38 -2.69 20.72 -0.03
C SER A 38 -2.88 19.34 0.60
N ALA A 39 -3.62 18.46 -0.08
CA ALA A 39 -3.76 17.06 0.33
C ALA A 39 -2.43 16.30 0.29
N TYR A 40 -1.63 16.48 -0.77
CA TYR A 40 -0.29 15.92 -0.89
C TYR A 40 0.59 16.33 0.30
N LEU A 41 0.61 17.63 0.64
CA LEU A 41 1.40 18.14 1.76
C LEU A 41 0.92 17.58 3.11
N ALA A 42 -0.39 17.41 3.29
CA ALA A 42 -0.92 16.78 4.50
C ALA A 42 -0.52 15.29 4.60
N TYR A 43 -0.53 14.55 3.48
CA TYR A 43 0.01 13.19 3.47
C TYR A 43 1.49 13.15 3.81
N GLU A 44 2.30 14.03 3.21
CA GLU A 44 3.73 14.16 3.50
C GLU A 44 3.96 14.46 4.98
N GLU A 45 3.18 15.36 5.57
CA GLU A 45 3.26 15.68 6.98
C GLU A 45 3.01 14.43 7.84
N LEU A 46 1.96 13.66 7.54
CA LEU A 46 1.58 12.49 8.32
C LEU A 46 2.68 11.42 8.36
N VAL A 47 3.22 11.06 7.19
CA VAL A 47 4.16 9.94 7.07
C VAL A 47 5.63 10.37 7.11
N GLY A 48 5.91 11.65 6.88
CA GLY A 48 7.22 12.29 6.99
C GLY A 48 8.13 12.17 5.77
N GLU A 49 7.66 11.61 4.65
CA GLU A 49 8.44 11.48 3.41
C GLU A 49 7.53 11.58 2.18
N ARG A 50 8.12 12.01 1.06
CA ARG A 50 7.44 12.14 -0.23
C ARG A 50 7.50 10.85 -1.04
N PRO A 51 6.40 10.44 -1.69
CA PRO A 51 6.41 9.30 -2.59
C PRO A 51 7.21 9.62 -3.86
N TYR A 52 7.69 8.57 -4.53
CA TYR A 52 8.38 8.66 -5.82
C TYR A 52 9.62 9.58 -5.82
N GLY A 53 10.26 9.77 -4.67
CA GLY A 53 11.39 10.69 -4.51
C GLY A 53 11.03 12.16 -4.70
N GLY A 54 9.78 12.53 -4.41
CA GLY A 54 9.27 13.90 -4.57
C GLY A 54 8.87 14.26 -6.01
N LYS A 55 8.81 13.28 -6.92
CA LYS A 55 8.26 13.50 -8.26
C LYS A 55 6.76 13.80 -8.19
N MET A 56 6.31 14.67 -9.09
CA MET A 56 4.91 15.00 -9.27
C MET A 56 4.07 13.75 -9.54
N ILE A 57 2.91 13.64 -8.88
CA ILE A 57 1.93 12.58 -9.14
C ILE A 57 0.99 13.06 -10.24
N THR A 58 0.86 12.28 -11.31
CA THR A 58 -0.11 12.58 -12.38
C THR A 58 -1.36 11.75 -12.20
N ILE A 59 -2.53 12.40 -12.15
CA ILE A 59 -3.84 11.75 -12.29
C ILE A 59 -4.16 11.73 -13.78
N LEU A 60 -4.00 10.55 -14.37
CA LEU A 60 -4.14 10.27 -15.79
C LEU A 60 -5.50 9.65 -16.08
N GLU A 61 -6.28 10.28 -16.95
CA GLU A 61 -7.47 9.65 -17.51
C GLU A 61 -7.09 8.47 -18.41
N VAL A 62 -7.71 7.32 -18.16
CA VAL A 62 -7.55 6.11 -18.98
C VAL A 62 -8.87 5.68 -19.60
N LEU A 63 -8.83 5.30 -20.88
CA LEU A 63 -9.99 4.81 -21.62
C LEU A 63 -10.26 3.32 -21.38
N GLN A 64 -9.23 2.57 -21.01
CA GLN A 64 -9.34 1.14 -20.69
C GLN A 64 -9.52 0.98 -19.18
N TYR A 65 -10.36 0.03 -18.76
CA TYR A 65 -10.65 -0.21 -17.35
C TYR A 65 -9.35 -0.55 -16.60
N PRO A 66 -8.94 0.24 -15.59
CA PRO A 66 -7.67 0.03 -14.91
C PRO A 66 -7.74 -1.04 -13.81
N GLY A 67 -8.91 -1.60 -13.52
CA GLY A 67 -9.15 -2.49 -12.39
C GLY A 67 -10.00 -1.89 -11.27
N GLY A 68 -10.35 -0.60 -11.38
CA GLY A 68 -11.19 0.11 -10.40
C GLY A 68 -11.74 1.43 -10.94
N TRP A 69 -12.40 2.19 -10.06
CA TRP A 69 -12.86 3.56 -10.36
C TRP A 69 -11.67 4.48 -10.69
N ALA A 70 -10.63 4.40 -9.87
CA ALA A 70 -9.27 4.82 -10.15
C ALA A 70 -8.33 3.75 -9.57
N VAL A 71 -7.04 3.83 -9.90
CA VAL A 71 -6.00 2.95 -9.34
C VAL A 71 -4.75 3.77 -9.09
N ALA A 72 -4.25 3.73 -7.87
CA ALA A 72 -3.04 4.39 -7.41
C ALA A 72 -1.77 4.00 -8.18
N GLY A 73 -0.74 4.82 -8.04
CA GLY A 73 0.51 4.73 -8.78
C GLY A 73 0.96 6.10 -9.27
N ASN A 74 2.14 6.17 -9.88
CA ASN A 74 2.53 7.34 -10.66
C ASN A 74 2.67 6.93 -12.13
N PRO A 75 1.61 7.11 -12.96
CA PRO A 75 0.40 7.90 -12.69
C PRO A 75 -0.72 7.15 -11.94
N ILE A 76 -1.59 7.90 -11.27
CA ILE A 76 -2.91 7.43 -10.79
C ILE A 76 -3.79 7.33 -12.03
N LYS A 77 -4.33 6.14 -12.31
CA LYS A 77 -5.15 5.89 -13.50
C LYS A 77 -6.63 6.08 -13.16
N TRP A 78 -7.27 7.11 -13.70
CA TRP A 78 -8.67 7.42 -13.47
C TRP A 78 -9.54 6.98 -14.66
N PHE A 79 -10.52 6.11 -14.42
CA PHE A 79 -11.30 5.54 -15.52
C PHE A 79 -12.29 6.56 -16.11
N SER A 80 -12.14 6.84 -17.41
CA SER A 80 -12.85 7.89 -18.16
C SER A 80 -14.37 7.99 -17.90
N PRO A 81 -15.14 6.89 -17.85
CA PRO A 81 -16.59 6.95 -17.63
C PRO A 81 -17.02 7.62 -16.32
N TYR A 82 -16.14 7.68 -15.32
CA TYR A 82 -16.46 8.24 -14.01
C TYR A 82 -15.98 9.68 -13.81
N ILE A 83 -15.16 10.21 -14.72
CA ILE A 83 -14.48 11.49 -14.53
C ILE A 83 -15.48 12.65 -14.58
N ALA A 84 -16.26 12.78 -15.66
CA ALA A 84 -17.18 13.90 -15.80
C ALA A 84 -18.20 14.01 -14.64
N PRO A 85 -18.89 12.92 -14.22
CA PRO A 85 -19.78 12.97 -13.05
C PRO A 85 -19.06 13.37 -11.75
N ALA A 86 -17.82 12.89 -11.54
CA ALA A 86 -17.05 13.24 -10.35
C ALA A 86 -16.61 14.72 -10.38
N LEU A 87 -16.18 15.25 -11.52
CA LEU A 87 -15.82 16.66 -11.65
C LEU A 87 -17.03 17.59 -11.48
N GLN A 88 -18.25 17.13 -11.77
CA GLN A 88 -19.48 17.86 -11.40
C GLN A 88 -19.65 17.97 -9.87
N GLN A 89 -19.27 16.94 -9.11
CA GLN A 89 -19.27 16.98 -7.65
C GLN A 89 -18.19 17.93 -7.09
N VAL A 90 -17.01 17.96 -7.73
CA VAL A 90 -15.94 18.93 -7.38
C VAL A 90 -16.46 20.37 -7.47
N ASN A 91 -17.28 20.68 -8.49
CA ASN A 91 -17.90 22.00 -8.62
C ASN A 91 -18.86 22.35 -7.46
N GLN A 92 -19.35 21.36 -6.72
CA GLN A 92 -20.18 21.53 -5.51
C GLN A 92 -19.36 21.56 -4.21
N GLY A 93 -18.03 21.56 -4.32
CA GLY A 93 -17.09 21.65 -3.22
C GLY A 93 -16.45 20.33 -2.79
N ASP A 94 -16.80 19.21 -3.44
CA ASP A 94 -16.27 17.89 -3.12
C ASP A 94 -14.75 17.82 -3.32
N TRP A 95 -14.08 17.11 -2.43
CA TRP A 95 -12.66 16.75 -2.55
C TRP A 95 -12.43 15.40 -3.23
N LEU A 96 -13.51 14.65 -3.50
CA LEU A 96 -13.53 13.30 -4.09
C LEU A 96 -12.83 12.26 -3.22
N PHE A 97 -13.65 11.50 -2.47
CA PHE A 97 -13.22 10.36 -1.66
C PHE A 97 -12.22 9.46 -2.41
N GLY A 98 -12.57 9.02 -3.62
CA GLY A 98 -11.75 8.09 -4.40
C GLY A 98 -10.36 8.64 -4.73
N ILE A 99 -10.25 9.91 -5.13
CA ILE A 99 -8.94 10.50 -5.48
C ILE A 99 -8.08 10.69 -4.24
N LEU A 100 -8.67 11.13 -3.11
CA LEU A 100 -7.93 11.20 -1.86
C LEU A 100 -7.46 9.82 -1.41
N HIS A 101 -8.29 8.79 -1.54
CA HIS A 101 -7.95 7.40 -1.25
C HIS A 101 -6.78 6.91 -2.10
N GLU A 102 -6.81 7.08 -3.43
CA GLU A 102 -5.69 6.66 -4.30
C GLU A 102 -4.38 7.42 -3.98
N LEU A 103 -4.46 8.72 -3.67
CA LEU A 103 -3.30 9.46 -3.16
C LEU A 103 -2.79 8.85 -1.85
N GLY A 104 -3.68 8.38 -0.99
CA GLY A 104 -3.33 7.66 0.23
C GLY A 104 -2.43 6.45 -0.04
N HIS A 105 -2.75 5.63 -1.05
CA HIS A 105 -1.92 4.50 -1.45
C HIS A 105 -0.53 4.92 -1.94
N ASP A 106 -0.41 6.02 -2.68
CA ASP A 106 0.91 6.51 -3.14
C ASP A 106 1.85 6.81 -1.97
N PHE A 107 1.31 7.23 -0.82
CA PHE A 107 2.04 7.46 0.43
C PHE A 107 2.21 6.21 1.30
N ASP A 108 2.11 5.00 0.74
CA ASP A 108 2.58 3.76 1.40
C ASP A 108 4.12 3.61 1.34
N LEU A 109 4.78 4.46 0.53
CA LEU A 109 6.23 4.64 0.40
C LEU A 109 7.01 3.36 0.07
N ASP A 110 7.38 2.57 1.09
CA ASP A 110 8.14 1.32 0.95
C ASP A 110 7.41 0.08 1.50
N TYR A 111 6.13 0.24 1.85
CA TYR A 111 5.25 -0.79 2.41
C TYR A 111 5.76 -1.39 3.73
N LYS A 112 6.65 -0.73 4.47
CA LYS A 112 7.15 -1.27 5.74
C LYS A 112 6.05 -1.46 6.76
N TRP A 113 5.23 -0.44 7.04
CA TRP A 113 4.10 -0.53 7.99
C TRP A 113 2.84 -1.16 7.38
N VAL A 114 2.77 -1.32 6.06
CA VAL A 114 1.55 -1.76 5.39
C VAL A 114 1.37 -3.27 5.54
N TRP A 115 0.34 -3.67 6.28
CA TRP A 115 -0.16 -5.05 6.30
C TRP A 115 -1.47 -5.23 5.53
N GLU A 116 -2.24 -4.16 5.41
CA GLU A 116 -3.48 -4.07 4.63
C GLU A 116 -3.53 -2.64 4.06
N ALA A 117 -3.58 -2.51 2.74
CA ALA A 117 -3.33 -1.25 2.06
C ALA A 117 -4.57 -0.34 2.08
N GLU A 118 -5.77 -0.92 1.98
CA GLU A 118 -7.03 -0.18 1.94
C GLU A 118 -7.28 0.56 3.27
N LEU A 119 -7.01 -0.11 4.39
CA LEU A 119 -7.03 0.44 5.75
C LEU A 119 -6.15 1.67 5.84
N PHE A 120 -4.91 1.59 5.38
CA PHE A 120 -3.97 2.70 5.51
C PHE A 120 -4.28 3.84 4.54
N ALA A 121 -4.72 3.56 3.31
CA ALA A 121 -5.19 4.60 2.39
C ALA A 121 -6.37 5.37 3.01
N ASN A 122 -7.36 4.66 3.53
CA ASN A 122 -8.53 5.21 4.21
C ASN A 122 -8.16 6.00 5.48
N PHE A 123 -7.35 5.42 6.36
CA PHE A 123 -6.97 6.06 7.62
C PHE A 123 -6.15 7.34 7.39
N LYS A 124 -5.21 7.32 6.44
CA LYS A 124 -4.44 8.52 6.08
C LYS A 124 -5.33 9.56 5.39
N MET A 125 -6.30 9.15 4.58
CA MET A 125 -7.27 10.08 3.98
C MET A 125 -8.06 10.85 5.04
N VAL A 126 -8.46 10.20 6.15
CA VAL A 126 -9.15 10.90 7.25
C VAL A 126 -8.26 11.99 7.86
N TYR A 127 -6.98 11.70 8.09
CA TYR A 127 -6.02 12.72 8.53
C TYR A 127 -6.02 13.93 7.59
N VAL A 128 -5.88 13.67 6.29
CA VAL A 128 -5.85 14.73 5.27
C VAL A 128 -7.13 15.53 5.28
N ALA A 129 -8.29 14.86 5.31
CA ALA A 129 -9.59 15.52 5.35
C ALA A 129 -9.73 16.46 6.56
N GLU A 130 -9.24 16.06 7.73
CA GLU A 130 -9.21 16.90 8.94
C GLU A 130 -8.30 18.11 8.81
N GLN A 131 -7.08 17.92 8.26
CA GLN A 131 -6.08 19.00 8.14
C GLN A 131 -6.53 20.08 7.16
N VAL A 132 -7.05 19.67 6.01
CA VAL A 132 -7.43 20.58 4.93
C VAL A 132 -8.88 21.05 5.02
N LYS A 133 -9.60 20.66 6.08
CA LYS A 133 -11.04 20.93 6.28
C LYS A 133 -11.84 20.53 5.03
N ALA A 134 -11.64 19.30 4.59
CA ALA A 134 -12.25 18.79 3.38
C ALA A 134 -13.78 18.67 3.53
N LYS A 135 -14.47 18.75 2.40
CA LYS A 135 -15.87 18.35 2.26
C LYS A 135 -15.92 17.20 1.28
N VAL A 136 -16.38 16.04 1.72
CA VAL A 136 -16.32 14.77 0.97
C VAL A 136 -17.72 14.23 0.78
N PHE A 137 -18.11 13.96 -0.47
CA PHE A 137 -19.35 13.25 -0.76
C PHE A 137 -19.09 11.75 -0.90
N GLN A 138 -19.79 10.94 -0.13
CA GLN A 138 -19.65 9.48 -0.21
C GLN A 138 -20.97 8.81 0.17
N ARG A 139 -21.35 7.77 -0.59
CA ARG A 139 -22.60 7.00 -0.37
C ARG A 139 -23.85 7.88 -0.20
N LYS A 140 -23.99 8.92 -1.02
CA LYS A 140 -25.12 9.88 -1.01
C LYS A 140 -25.20 10.78 0.24
N ARG A 141 -24.13 10.87 1.04
CA ARG A 141 -24.03 11.73 2.22
C ARG A 141 -22.82 12.66 2.11
N TRP A 142 -22.93 13.81 2.76
CA TRP A 142 -21.83 14.79 2.86
C TRP A 142 -21.16 14.66 4.22
N TYR A 143 -19.83 14.55 4.18
CA TYR A 143 -18.97 14.59 5.34
C TYR A 143 -18.14 15.88 5.27
N ASP A 144 -18.35 16.79 6.21
CA ASP A 144 -17.97 18.20 6.07
C ASP A 144 -17.16 18.68 7.27
N TYR A 145 -15.83 18.65 7.14
CA TYR A 145 -14.90 19.08 8.19
C TYR A 145 -14.83 20.62 8.34
N THR A 146 -15.57 21.38 7.51
CA THR A 146 -15.69 22.84 7.70
C THR A 146 -16.69 23.22 8.78
N LYS A 147 -17.54 22.28 9.20
CA LYS A 147 -18.58 22.47 10.23
C LYS A 147 -18.17 21.83 11.54
N LEU A 148 -18.44 22.50 12.65
CA LEU A 148 -18.13 22.00 14.00
C LEU A 148 -19.00 20.78 14.39
N ASP A 149 -20.22 20.72 13.89
CA ASP A 149 -21.25 19.72 14.17
C ASP A 149 -21.61 18.87 12.94
N GLY A 150 -20.81 18.96 11.87
CA GLY A 150 -21.01 18.19 10.65
C GLY A 150 -20.61 16.72 10.81
N GLU A 151 -21.27 15.83 10.06
CA GLU A 151 -20.81 14.44 9.92
C GLU A 151 -19.40 14.43 9.32
N THR A 152 -18.58 13.49 9.77
CA THR A 152 -17.18 13.30 9.34
C THR A 152 -16.98 11.88 8.83
N LEU A 153 -15.80 11.58 8.31
CA LEU A 153 -15.51 10.22 7.86
C LEU A 153 -15.48 9.23 9.04
N ASP A 154 -15.30 9.68 10.29
CA ASP A 154 -15.52 8.85 11.48
C ASP A 154 -16.94 8.27 11.51
N ASP A 155 -17.95 9.08 11.17
CA ASP A 155 -19.35 8.63 11.07
C ASP A 155 -19.54 7.67 9.90
N TYR A 156 -18.86 7.91 8.77
CA TYR A 156 -18.87 6.99 7.62
C TYR A 156 -18.33 5.60 7.98
N TYR A 157 -17.15 5.52 8.60
CA TYR A 157 -16.53 4.23 8.94
C TYR A 157 -17.25 3.54 10.10
N ARG A 158 -17.83 4.31 11.05
CA ARG A 158 -18.75 3.74 12.04
C ARG A 158 -19.96 3.09 11.35
N TRP A 159 -20.61 3.79 10.42
CA TRP A 159 -21.74 3.27 9.68
C TRP A 159 -21.37 2.01 8.87
N GLN A 160 -20.18 1.98 8.24
CA GLN A 160 -19.69 0.78 7.57
C GLN A 160 -19.51 -0.40 8.53
N ALA A 161 -18.96 -0.17 9.73
CA ALA A 161 -18.85 -1.20 10.76
C ALA A 161 -20.21 -1.69 11.28
N GLU A 162 -21.23 -0.81 11.30
CA GLU A 162 -22.62 -1.18 11.60
C GLU A 162 -23.21 -2.10 10.51
N GLN A 163 -22.84 -1.91 9.24
CA GLN A 163 -23.32 -2.77 8.14
C GLN A 163 -22.78 -4.20 8.21
N THR A 164 -21.65 -4.43 8.87
CA THR A 164 -21.03 -5.76 9.01
C THR A 164 -21.10 -6.34 10.41
N ASP A 165 -21.80 -5.68 11.34
CA ASP A 165 -21.88 -6.04 12.77
C ASP A 165 -20.52 -6.08 13.48
N GLU A 166 -19.58 -5.22 13.06
CA GLU A 166 -18.19 -5.18 13.55
C GLU A 166 -17.85 -3.89 14.32
N VAL A 167 -18.88 -3.16 14.75
CA VAL A 167 -18.74 -1.94 15.56
C VAL A 167 -17.92 -2.19 16.81
N ASN A 168 -18.04 -3.37 17.43
CA ASN A 168 -17.37 -3.72 18.68
C ASN A 168 -16.08 -4.51 18.49
N SER A 169 -16.00 -5.37 17.48
CA SER A 169 -14.83 -6.21 17.18
C SER A 169 -14.71 -6.47 15.69
N VAL A 170 -13.49 -6.54 15.18
CA VAL A 170 -13.18 -6.91 13.79
C VAL A 170 -12.99 -8.42 13.73
N THR A 171 -13.79 -9.08 12.89
CA THR A 171 -13.79 -10.54 12.72
C THR A 171 -12.66 -11.02 11.81
N ASP A 172 -12.31 -10.20 10.80
CA ASP A 172 -11.19 -10.47 9.92
C ASP A 172 -10.35 -9.20 9.67
N TRP A 173 -9.35 -8.99 10.52
CA TRP A 173 -8.51 -7.81 10.49
C TRP A 173 -7.65 -7.65 9.21
N LEU A 174 -7.54 -8.69 8.37
CA LEU A 174 -6.80 -8.63 7.11
C LEU A 174 -7.68 -8.30 5.90
N TYR A 175 -8.99 -8.55 5.99
CA TYR A 175 -9.89 -8.40 4.85
C TYR A 175 -11.03 -7.43 5.10
N HIS A 176 -11.36 -7.12 6.36
CA HIS A 176 -12.41 -6.16 6.74
C HIS A 176 -11.79 -4.79 7.10
N ASN A 177 -11.34 -4.09 6.07
CA ASN A 177 -10.60 -2.83 6.21
C ASN A 177 -11.45 -1.65 6.73
N ASP A 178 -12.74 -1.57 6.38
CA ASP A 178 -13.63 -0.50 6.82
C ASP A 178 -13.89 -0.55 8.35
N PRO A 179 -14.29 -1.69 8.95
CA PRO A 179 -14.36 -1.84 10.40
C PRO A 179 -13.00 -1.64 11.09
N ALA A 180 -11.91 -2.13 10.50
CA ALA A 180 -10.57 -1.88 11.04
C ALA A 180 -10.24 -0.37 11.05
N THR A 181 -10.63 0.37 10.00
CA THR A 181 -10.46 1.83 9.92
C THR A 181 -11.24 2.50 11.03
N HIS A 182 -12.49 2.10 11.27
CA HIS A 182 -13.29 2.61 12.40
C HIS A 182 -12.56 2.45 13.74
N LYS A 183 -11.94 1.30 14.00
CA LYS A 183 -11.15 1.07 15.23
C LYS A 183 -9.93 1.98 15.34
N PHE A 184 -9.23 2.18 14.23
CA PHE A 184 -8.08 3.10 14.17
C PHE A 184 -8.50 4.55 14.41
N LEU A 185 -9.66 4.97 13.91
CA LEU A 185 -10.22 6.30 14.19
C LEU A 185 -10.60 6.48 15.65
N LEU A 186 -11.21 5.47 16.29
CA LEU A 186 -11.45 5.49 17.74
C LEU A 186 -10.16 5.64 18.55
N LEU A 187 -9.08 4.95 18.15
CA LEU A 187 -7.76 5.12 18.77
C LEU A 187 -7.24 6.54 18.57
N LYS A 188 -7.29 7.05 17.33
CA LYS A 188 -6.87 8.39 16.99
C LYS A 188 -7.63 9.47 17.77
N ASN A 189 -8.93 9.29 18.01
CA ASN A 189 -9.71 10.21 18.84
C ASN A 189 -9.33 10.13 20.33
N MET A 190 -8.78 9.00 20.78
CA MET A 190 -8.33 8.81 22.16
C MET A 190 -6.92 9.36 22.42
N ILE A 191 -5.99 9.19 21.47
CA ILE A 191 -4.55 9.49 21.68
C ILE A 191 -4.01 10.61 20.79
N GLY A 192 -4.83 11.16 19.89
CA GLY A 192 -4.44 12.18 18.92
C GLY A 192 -3.59 11.64 17.76
N TRP A 193 -3.27 12.52 16.81
CA TRP A 193 -2.49 12.17 15.61
C TRP A 193 -0.98 12.08 15.86
N GLU A 194 -0.45 12.79 16.85
CA GLU A 194 1.00 12.88 17.07
C GLU A 194 1.67 11.51 17.30
N PRO A 195 1.12 10.59 18.12
CA PRO A 195 1.66 9.24 18.24
C PRO A 195 1.67 8.45 16.91
N PHE A 196 0.70 8.67 16.03
CA PHE A 196 0.67 8.02 14.72
C PHE A 196 1.75 8.56 13.80
N LYS A 197 1.93 9.89 13.74
CA LYS A 197 3.01 10.52 12.96
C LYS A 197 4.37 9.99 13.37
N GLN A 198 4.65 9.95 14.67
CA GLN A 198 5.90 9.43 15.21
C GLN A 198 6.06 7.94 14.90
N THR A 199 4.97 7.17 14.96
CA THR A 199 4.97 5.74 14.59
C THR A 199 5.33 5.54 13.12
N PHE A 200 4.65 6.20 12.17
CA PHE A 200 4.96 6.09 10.74
C PHE A 200 6.41 6.45 10.43
N ARG A 201 6.89 7.59 10.93
CA ARG A 201 8.26 8.07 10.72
C ARG A 201 9.30 7.13 11.31
N THR A 202 9.04 6.59 12.50
CA THR A 202 9.92 5.59 13.12
C THR A 202 9.99 4.35 12.25
N TYR A 203 8.84 3.86 11.80
CA TYR A 203 8.73 2.68 10.97
C TYR A 203 9.49 2.86 9.64
N GLN A 204 9.39 4.03 9.02
CA GLN A 204 10.13 4.38 7.80
C GLN A 204 11.64 4.39 8.03
N ALA A 205 12.09 4.95 9.16
CA ALA A 205 13.51 5.02 9.51
C ALA A 205 14.13 3.65 9.84
N LEU A 206 13.31 2.63 10.14
CA LEU A 206 13.84 1.30 10.43
C LEU A 206 14.52 0.70 9.19
N PRO A 207 15.69 0.07 9.36
CA PRO A 207 16.24 -0.74 8.29
C PRO A 207 15.36 -1.98 8.06
N ASN A 208 15.25 -2.44 6.82
CA ASN A 208 14.30 -3.48 6.41
C ASN A 208 14.35 -4.78 7.25
N TRP A 209 15.51 -5.13 7.80
CA TRP A 209 15.69 -6.33 8.62
C TRP A 209 15.09 -6.21 10.03
N GLN A 210 14.76 -4.99 10.48
CA GLN A 210 14.03 -4.73 11.73
C GLN A 210 12.52 -4.73 11.54
N VAL A 211 12.05 -4.65 10.28
CA VAL A 211 10.64 -4.67 9.95
C VAL A 211 10.17 -6.11 9.78
N PRO A 212 9.17 -6.58 10.55
CA PRO A 212 8.64 -7.92 10.39
C PRO A 212 8.07 -8.14 8.99
N SER A 213 8.32 -9.31 8.42
CA SER A 213 7.84 -9.67 7.08
C SER A 213 6.37 -10.08 7.04
N ILE A 214 5.83 -10.56 8.18
CA ILE A 214 4.44 -11.01 8.28
C ILE A 214 3.51 -9.89 8.81
N PRO A 215 2.25 -9.82 8.35
CA PRO A 215 1.27 -8.82 8.80
C PRO A 215 1.19 -8.64 10.31
N GLN A 216 1.04 -9.73 11.06
CA GLN A 216 0.89 -9.68 12.52
C GLN A 216 2.10 -9.07 13.20
N GLY A 217 3.31 -9.37 12.71
CA GLY A 217 4.55 -8.78 13.22
C GLY A 217 4.57 -7.27 12.97
N LYS A 218 4.12 -6.84 11.78
CA LYS A 218 4.05 -5.40 11.47
C LYS A 218 3.09 -4.67 12.39
N LEU A 219 1.90 -5.24 12.62
CA LEU A 219 0.91 -4.74 13.56
C LEU A 219 1.47 -4.67 14.98
N ASN A 220 2.14 -5.73 15.47
CA ASN A 220 2.74 -5.73 16.81
C ASN A 220 3.77 -4.61 16.98
N LEU A 221 4.63 -4.41 15.97
CA LEU A 221 5.61 -3.33 15.97
C LEU A 221 4.96 -1.96 15.91
N PHE A 222 3.90 -1.81 15.12
CA PHE A 222 3.11 -0.58 15.05
C PHE A 222 2.49 -0.24 16.41
N VAL A 223 1.83 -1.21 17.06
CA VAL A 223 1.23 -1.03 18.39
C VAL A 223 2.30 -0.72 19.44
N HIS A 224 3.46 -1.36 19.40
CA HIS A 224 4.57 -1.06 20.30
C HIS A 224 5.00 0.41 20.24
N TYR A 225 5.21 0.96 19.04
CA TYR A 225 5.55 2.37 18.89
C TYR A 225 4.39 3.30 19.24
N LEU A 226 3.16 2.90 18.93
CA LEU A 226 1.99 3.68 19.28
C LEU A 226 1.83 3.79 20.80
N GLU A 227 2.02 2.71 21.56
CA GLU A 227 2.08 2.71 23.03
C GLU A 227 3.22 3.58 23.54
N LYS A 228 4.43 3.44 22.95
CA LYS A 228 5.61 4.25 23.32
C LYS A 228 5.35 5.75 23.18
N TYR A 229 4.76 6.18 22.06
CA TYR A 229 4.57 7.60 21.74
C TYR A 229 3.31 8.20 22.33
N SER A 230 2.28 7.40 22.60
CA SER A 230 1.08 7.85 23.31
C SER A 230 1.19 7.80 24.83
N GLY A 231 2.11 7.00 25.37
CA GLY A 231 2.17 6.68 26.80
C GLY A 231 0.98 5.85 27.31
N GLN A 232 0.15 5.31 26.41
CA GLN A 232 -1.04 4.54 26.73
C GLN A 232 -0.80 3.04 26.52
N GLN A 233 -1.42 2.20 27.36
CA GLN A 233 -1.45 0.75 27.14
C GLN A 233 -2.63 0.40 26.21
N LEU A 234 -2.31 0.02 24.98
CA LEU A 234 -3.26 -0.21 23.89
C LEU A 234 -3.44 -1.69 23.56
N MET A 235 -2.48 -2.55 23.90
CA MET A 235 -2.49 -3.99 23.57
C MET A 235 -3.79 -4.70 23.93
N GLU A 236 -4.30 -4.49 25.14
CA GLU A 236 -5.55 -5.14 25.59
C GLU A 236 -6.77 -4.68 24.81
N ARG A 237 -6.79 -3.41 24.40
CA ARG A 237 -7.85 -2.84 23.57
C ARG A 237 -7.85 -3.46 22.18
N PHE A 238 -6.68 -3.57 21.54
CA PHE A 238 -6.54 -4.25 20.25
C PHE A 238 -7.06 -5.69 20.32
N ARG A 239 -6.72 -6.45 21.37
CA ARG A 239 -7.23 -7.82 21.56
C ARG A 239 -8.74 -7.87 21.70
N LYS A 240 -9.31 -7.00 22.54
CA LYS A 240 -10.78 -6.89 22.70
C LYS A 240 -11.50 -6.55 21.40
N TRP A 241 -10.83 -5.83 20.50
CA TRP A 241 -11.34 -5.51 19.18
C TRP A 241 -11.03 -6.58 18.12
N GLY A 242 -10.49 -7.73 18.48
CA GLY A 242 -10.27 -8.85 17.55
C GLY A 242 -8.94 -8.82 16.79
N PHE A 243 -8.05 -7.85 17.07
CA PHE A 243 -6.74 -7.81 16.44
C PHE A 243 -5.77 -8.82 17.11
N PRO A 244 -4.99 -9.60 16.34
CA PRO A 244 -4.14 -10.65 16.87
C PRO A 244 -2.81 -10.11 17.43
N VAL A 245 -2.86 -9.15 18.36
CA VAL A 245 -1.64 -8.51 18.88
C VAL A 245 -0.93 -9.35 19.95
N ALA A 246 0.39 -9.47 19.80
CA ALA A 246 1.28 -10.13 20.75
C ALA A 246 2.40 -9.17 21.20
N ARG A 247 2.83 -9.28 22.46
CA ARG A 247 3.92 -8.46 22.99
C ARG A 247 5.22 -8.80 22.27
N ILE A 248 5.98 -7.79 21.90
CA ILE A 248 7.36 -7.96 21.47
C ILE A 248 8.18 -8.26 22.74
N PRO A 249 8.93 -9.38 22.81
CA PRO A 249 9.70 -9.74 24.01
C PRO A 249 10.64 -8.61 24.44
N SER A 250 10.39 -8.04 25.62
CA SER A 250 11.25 -7.06 26.27
C SER A 250 12.57 -7.74 26.67
N GLY A 251 13.65 -7.41 25.96
CA GLY A 251 14.95 -8.09 26.06
C GLY A 251 15.61 -8.34 24.71
N ILE A 252 14.87 -8.14 23.62
CA ILE A 252 15.46 -7.92 22.31
C ILE A 252 15.65 -6.39 22.17
N GLU A 253 16.74 -5.86 22.72
CA GLU A 253 17.52 -4.95 21.87
C GLU A 253 17.61 -5.66 20.53
N ILE A 254 17.30 -4.98 19.44
CA ILE A 254 17.42 -5.54 18.10
C ILE A 254 18.92 -5.82 17.88
N SER A 255 19.36 -6.92 18.47
CA SER A 255 20.71 -7.42 18.45
C SER A 255 20.95 -7.73 16.99
N GLN A 256 22.12 -7.30 16.53
CA GLN A 256 22.61 -7.60 15.22
C GLN A 256 22.69 -9.12 15.05
N SER A 257 21.58 -9.70 14.63
CA SER A 257 21.61 -10.87 13.80
C SER A 257 21.91 -10.32 12.40
N ARG A 258 23.19 -10.06 12.13
CA ARG A 258 23.75 -10.46 10.83
C ARG A 258 23.63 -11.99 10.78
N ARG A 259 22.40 -12.51 10.71
CA ARG A 259 22.19 -13.86 10.24
C ARG A 259 22.46 -13.76 8.76
N THR A 260 23.72 -13.92 8.41
CA THR A 260 24.03 -14.63 7.19
C THR A 260 23.08 -15.83 7.18
N PRO A 261 22.23 -15.99 6.14
CA PRO A 261 21.29 -17.09 6.10
C PRO A 261 22.03 -18.37 6.47
N GLN A 262 21.50 -19.19 7.37
CA GLN A 262 22.23 -20.39 7.78
C GLN A 262 22.15 -21.49 6.71
N GLN A 263 21.19 -21.37 5.79
CA GLN A 263 20.89 -22.34 4.76
C GLN A 263 20.48 -21.63 3.46
N PHE A 264 20.63 -22.33 2.34
CA PHE A 264 20.03 -21.90 1.08
C PHE A 264 18.53 -22.16 1.17
N GLU A 265 17.72 -21.16 0.78
CA GLU A 265 16.27 -21.27 0.85
C GLU A 265 15.65 -20.49 -0.30
N LEU A 266 14.77 -21.14 -1.06
CA LEU A 266 13.79 -20.48 -1.92
C LEU A 266 12.50 -20.34 -1.12
N GLU A 267 11.95 -19.15 -0.95
CA GLU A 267 10.68 -18.97 -0.25
C GLU A 267 9.51 -19.42 -1.13
N ARG A 268 8.37 -19.77 -0.51
CA ARG A 268 7.16 -20.11 -1.28
C ARG A 268 6.66 -18.86 -1.99
N THR A 269 6.56 -18.95 -3.31
CA THR A 269 5.93 -17.91 -4.13
C THR A 269 4.41 -18.07 -4.04
N TYR A 270 3.72 -17.12 -3.43
CA TYR A 270 2.26 -17.04 -3.51
C TYR A 270 1.90 -16.26 -4.77
N SER A 271 1.23 -16.93 -5.70
CA SER A 271 0.65 -16.27 -6.88
C SER A 271 -0.54 -15.44 -6.44
N ASN A 272 -0.45 -14.12 -6.54
CA ASN A 272 -1.62 -13.26 -6.51
C ASN A 272 -2.26 -13.31 -7.91
N PRO A 273 -3.50 -13.86 -8.07
CA PRO A 273 -4.15 -14.01 -9.37
C PRO A 273 -4.49 -12.68 -10.07
N PHE A 274 -4.34 -11.53 -9.39
CA PHE A 274 -4.62 -10.21 -9.93
C PHE A 274 -3.36 -9.33 -10.10
N ASN A 275 -2.16 -9.84 -9.76
CA ASN A 275 -0.91 -9.11 -9.95
C ASN A 275 -0.02 -9.80 -10.99
N PRO A 276 0.19 -9.19 -12.17
CA PRO A 276 1.07 -9.76 -13.19
C PRO A 276 2.55 -9.67 -12.80
N ILE A 277 2.90 -9.08 -11.66
CA ILE A 277 4.28 -9.05 -11.13
C ILE A 277 4.40 -10.07 -10.00
N VAL A 278 5.19 -11.11 -10.25
CA VAL A 278 5.51 -12.13 -9.25
C VAL A 278 6.83 -11.78 -8.57
N THR A 279 6.87 -11.86 -7.24
CA THR A 279 8.10 -11.68 -6.45
C THR A 279 8.62 -13.02 -5.97
N VAL A 280 9.87 -13.33 -6.30
CA VAL A 280 10.60 -14.52 -5.84
C VAL A 280 11.65 -14.09 -4.82
N CYS A 281 11.59 -14.66 -3.63
CA CYS A 281 12.56 -14.42 -2.56
C CYS A 281 13.44 -15.66 -2.36
N TYR A 282 14.75 -15.46 -2.22
CA TYR A 282 15.66 -16.54 -1.84
C TYR A 282 16.83 -16.02 -1.00
N ARG A 283 17.43 -16.94 -0.24
CA ARG A 283 18.52 -16.66 0.69
C ARG A 283 19.78 -17.45 0.32
N LEU A 284 20.92 -16.78 0.42
CA LEU A 284 22.25 -17.36 0.20
C LEU A 284 23.07 -17.29 1.50
N PRO A 285 23.47 -18.43 2.08
CA PRO A 285 24.34 -18.48 3.26
C PRO A 285 25.78 -18.09 2.95
N VAL A 286 26.20 -18.21 1.69
CA VAL A 286 27.56 -17.98 1.23
C VAL A 286 27.54 -17.46 -0.20
N ARG A 287 28.66 -16.89 -0.65
CA ARG A 287 28.83 -16.48 -2.05
C ARG A 287 28.72 -17.68 -2.99
N GLY A 288 27.96 -17.56 -4.07
CA GLY A 288 27.80 -18.63 -5.05
C GLY A 288 27.26 -18.16 -6.39
N LEU A 289 27.42 -18.98 -7.42
CA LEU A 289 26.77 -18.80 -8.71
C LEU A 289 25.30 -19.22 -8.60
N VAL A 290 24.40 -18.26 -8.75
CA VAL A 290 22.95 -18.45 -8.66
C VAL A 290 22.36 -18.58 -10.06
N HIS A 291 21.62 -19.65 -10.28
CA HIS A 291 20.76 -19.87 -11.42
C HIS A 291 19.31 -19.97 -10.93
N LEU A 292 18.57 -18.88 -11.06
CA LEU A 292 17.14 -18.81 -10.74
C LEU A 292 16.36 -18.76 -12.05
N LYS A 293 15.43 -19.70 -12.23
CA LYS A 293 14.61 -19.79 -13.46
C LYS A 293 13.19 -20.25 -13.18
N ILE A 294 12.29 -19.91 -14.09
CA ILE A 294 10.94 -20.45 -14.18
C ILE A 294 10.95 -21.53 -15.26
N ILE A 295 10.45 -22.71 -14.92
CA ILE A 295 10.31 -23.85 -15.84
C ILE A 295 8.85 -24.27 -15.95
N ASP A 296 8.45 -24.83 -17.08
CA ASP A 296 7.11 -25.38 -17.28
C ASP A 296 6.99 -26.84 -16.77
N ILE A 297 5.84 -27.48 -17.03
CA ILE A 297 5.57 -28.87 -16.64
C ILE A 297 6.43 -29.90 -17.37
N LEU A 298 7.00 -29.55 -18.53
CA LEU A 298 7.90 -30.40 -19.30
C LEU A 298 9.36 -30.23 -18.87
N GLY A 299 9.63 -29.26 -17.97
CA GLY A 299 10.97 -28.93 -17.49
C GLY A 299 11.73 -27.95 -18.39
N GLU A 300 11.07 -27.40 -19.41
CA GLU A 300 11.66 -26.42 -20.31
C GLU A 300 11.77 -25.06 -19.61
N THR A 301 12.82 -24.30 -19.96
CA THR A 301 13.07 -23.01 -19.31
C THR A 301 12.23 -21.92 -19.96
N ALA A 302 11.21 -21.47 -19.25
CA ALA A 302 10.33 -20.39 -19.71
C ALA A 302 10.96 -19.01 -19.49
N LEU A 303 11.61 -18.78 -18.35
CA LEU A 303 12.29 -17.52 -18.02
C LEU A 303 13.54 -17.76 -17.16
N VAL A 304 14.60 -17.00 -17.41
CA VAL A 304 15.77 -16.92 -16.52
C VAL A 304 15.72 -15.61 -15.75
N LEU A 305 15.65 -15.69 -14.42
CA LEU A 305 15.52 -14.54 -13.53
C LEU A 305 16.88 -14.05 -13.04
N VAL A 306 17.78 -14.99 -12.72
CA VAL A 306 19.14 -14.70 -12.26
C VAL A 306 20.09 -15.75 -12.82
N ASN A 307 21.22 -15.30 -13.34
CA ASN A 307 22.32 -16.15 -13.79
C ASN A 307 23.66 -15.45 -13.49
N SER A 308 24.01 -15.31 -12.22
CA SER A 308 25.20 -14.55 -11.82
C SER A 308 25.75 -14.96 -10.45
N VAL A 309 27.01 -14.60 -10.19
CA VAL A 309 27.64 -14.79 -8.88
C VAL A 309 27.15 -13.72 -7.92
N GLN A 310 26.57 -14.16 -6.81
CA GLN A 310 26.01 -13.29 -5.77
C GLN A 310 26.66 -13.55 -4.42
N LYS A 311 26.73 -12.53 -3.56
CA LYS A 311 27.29 -12.62 -2.21
C LYS A 311 26.29 -13.28 -1.25
N ALA A 312 26.72 -13.66 -0.05
CA ALA A 312 25.79 -14.11 0.99
C ALA A 312 24.78 -12.98 1.31
N GLY A 313 23.51 -13.33 1.46
CA GLY A 313 22.44 -12.35 1.69
C GLY A 313 21.07 -12.84 1.24
N GLU A 314 20.07 -11.98 1.37
CA GLU A 314 18.70 -12.21 0.92
C GLU A 314 18.44 -11.43 -0.37
N TYR A 315 17.73 -12.05 -1.30
CA TYR A 315 17.46 -11.50 -2.61
C TYR A 315 15.97 -11.56 -2.92
N LYS A 316 15.47 -10.48 -3.52
CA LYS A 316 14.11 -10.39 -4.04
C LYS A 316 14.17 -10.07 -5.53
N VAL A 317 13.58 -10.93 -6.35
CA VAL A 317 13.54 -10.77 -7.81
C VAL A 317 12.10 -10.67 -8.24
N LYS A 318 11.75 -9.57 -8.92
CA LYS A 318 10.42 -9.35 -9.47
C LYS A 318 10.44 -9.63 -10.96
N PHE A 319 9.43 -10.35 -11.48
CA PHE A 319 9.26 -10.55 -12.92
C PHE A 319 7.81 -10.43 -13.34
N GLY A 320 7.58 -9.97 -14.56
CA GLY A 320 6.25 -9.90 -15.17
C GLY A 320 5.84 -11.24 -15.76
N SER A 321 4.67 -11.76 -15.40
CA SER A 321 4.10 -13.00 -15.92
C SER A 321 3.31 -12.84 -17.23
N PHE A 322 3.28 -11.63 -17.81
CA PHE A 322 2.54 -11.33 -19.04
C PHE A 322 2.89 -12.26 -20.21
N GLN A 323 4.16 -12.69 -20.29
CA GLN A 323 4.68 -13.57 -21.34
C GLN A 323 4.44 -15.06 -21.10
N LEU A 324 3.92 -15.45 -19.92
CA LEU A 324 3.62 -16.84 -19.57
C LEU A 324 2.12 -17.12 -19.75
N ALA A 325 1.75 -18.30 -20.22
CA ALA A 325 0.34 -18.71 -20.31
C ALA A 325 -0.23 -19.05 -18.92
N ASN A 326 -1.56 -19.17 -18.79
CA ASN A 326 -2.16 -19.74 -17.59
C ASN A 326 -1.74 -21.21 -17.47
N GLY A 327 -1.32 -21.65 -16.29
CA GLY A 327 -0.83 -23.01 -16.10
C GLY A 327 0.03 -23.22 -14.86
N ILE A 328 0.54 -24.44 -14.73
CA ILE A 328 1.45 -24.81 -13.66
C ILE A 328 2.88 -24.55 -14.12
N TYR A 329 3.64 -23.86 -13.28
CA TYR A 329 5.06 -23.61 -13.48
C TYR A 329 5.83 -24.02 -12.23
N PHE A 330 7.15 -24.07 -12.34
CA PHE A 330 8.03 -24.30 -11.21
C PHE A 330 9.11 -23.23 -11.16
N CYS A 331 9.32 -22.64 -9.99
CA CYS A 331 10.48 -21.82 -9.72
C CYS A 331 11.62 -22.73 -9.27
N SER A 332 12.72 -22.73 -10.03
CA SER A 332 13.91 -23.52 -9.75
C SER A 332 15.06 -22.60 -9.35
N LEU A 333 15.55 -22.78 -8.13
CA LEU A 333 16.77 -22.16 -7.62
C LEU A 333 17.88 -23.22 -7.61
N ARG A 334 18.95 -22.98 -8.36
CA ARG A 334 20.18 -23.76 -8.27
C ARG A 334 21.33 -22.84 -7.87
N VAL A 335 22.13 -23.25 -6.90
CA VAL A 335 23.30 -22.49 -6.45
C VAL A 335 24.53 -23.36 -6.44
N ILE A 336 25.64 -22.87 -6.99
CA ILE A 336 26.96 -23.49 -6.87
C ILE A 336 27.76 -22.65 -5.89
N ASN A 337 28.13 -23.22 -4.75
CA ASN A 337 28.97 -22.56 -3.76
C ASN A 337 30.37 -22.36 -4.35
N ASN A 338 30.83 -21.11 -4.44
CA ASN A 338 32.12 -20.80 -5.08
C ASN A 338 33.34 -21.27 -4.28
N ALA A 339 33.21 -21.43 -2.97
CA ALA A 339 34.31 -21.85 -2.11
C ALA A 339 34.46 -23.38 -2.03
N THR A 340 33.36 -24.13 -2.13
CA THR A 340 33.36 -25.60 -1.93
C THR A 340 32.95 -26.39 -3.17
N GLY A 341 32.46 -25.73 -4.22
CA GLY A 341 31.90 -26.39 -5.42
C GLY A 341 30.58 -27.13 -5.17
N ARG A 342 30.06 -27.16 -3.93
CA ARG A 342 28.81 -27.85 -3.58
C ARG A 342 27.63 -27.22 -4.30
N LYS A 343 26.74 -28.07 -4.81
CA LYS A 343 25.54 -27.66 -5.54
C LYS A 343 24.32 -27.80 -4.64
N PHE A 344 23.52 -26.74 -4.57
CA PHE A 344 22.21 -26.71 -3.95
C PHE A 344 21.14 -26.56 -5.04
N SER A 345 19.99 -27.22 -4.86
CA SER A 345 18.85 -27.08 -5.75
C SER A 345 17.56 -27.17 -4.96
N GLN A 346 16.64 -26.22 -5.17
CA GLN A 346 15.29 -26.23 -4.61
C GLN A 346 14.29 -25.82 -5.68
N ILE A 347 13.11 -26.44 -5.66
CA ILE A 347 12.04 -26.20 -6.64
C ILE A 347 10.73 -25.96 -5.90
N HIS A 348 9.99 -24.92 -6.29
CA HIS A 348 8.65 -24.63 -5.79
C HIS A 348 7.64 -24.60 -6.92
N LYS A 349 6.50 -25.28 -6.71
CA LYS A 349 5.36 -25.24 -7.62
C LYS A 349 4.70 -23.86 -7.55
N MET A 350 4.36 -23.34 -8.72
CA MET A 350 3.64 -22.10 -8.95
C MET A 350 2.39 -22.41 -9.77
N VAL A 351 1.29 -21.72 -9.48
CA VAL A 351 0.09 -21.77 -10.32
C VAL A 351 -0.12 -20.37 -10.86
N LEU A 352 -0.07 -20.22 -12.18
CA LEU A 352 -0.35 -18.96 -12.84
C LEU A 352 -1.79 -18.98 -13.35
N LEU A 353 -2.62 -18.12 -12.78
CA LEU A 353 -3.98 -17.84 -13.24
C LEU A 353 -4.04 -16.35 -13.56
N LYS A 354 -4.25 -16.00 -14.83
CA LYS A 354 -4.63 -14.67 -15.29
C LYS A 354 -6.14 -14.59 -15.42
#